data_AF-A0ABD3RZL6-F1
#
_entry.id   AF-A0ABD3RZL6-F1
#
_cell.length_a   1.000
_cell.length_b   1.000
_cell.length_c   1.000
_cell.angle_alpha   90.00
_cell.angle_beta   90.00
_cell.angle_gamma   90.00
#
_symmetry.space_group_name_H-M   'P 1'
#
loop_
_entity.id
_entity.type
_entity.pdbx_description
1 polymer ?
#
loop_
_entity_poly.entity_id
_entity_poly.type
_entity_poly.pdbx_seq_one_letter_code
_entity_poly.pdbx_strand_id
1 'polypeptide(L)'
;MPRFSDKWVIDKCMFDYVNGGDCACCGFPHLFAPGGIEGLINAMSDLETDDATREIKAANVSPWPPDMRDQIWSDRLLLRFKMKKEMRGYRDFLERVAKNTTTTTTSTDGDDDTTGGGGREEDDEDYRSLAVSELHRFCTRDLTPWQLRRIFQLPRSELGESLKGRYKICSAYSVLFCSVVDQVANFNVTGYGVDARLGRYENESDDTSEEEFEGILKFDRNYGFRLDVVVQSSTSSSIVRRDVVDDDGSGNDCAWRVDDAALLKFLRRMASLAGPTLLARAARKTANEGDDAGGNGSDENSRGGGQIDKDDDNVTSFRSDRRVIRLMIARYWADRLIEKYDEIQKDKRLPSPSSLSITPPI
;
A
#
# COMPACT_ATOMS: atom_id res chain seq x y z
N MET A 1 30.47 3.84 -2.27
CA MET A 1 29.15 4.08 -1.64
C MET A 1 28.25 2.88 -1.88
N PRO A 2 27.60 2.30 -0.85
CA PRO A 2 26.70 1.17 -1.04
C PRO A 2 25.59 1.54 -2.04
N ARG A 3 25.29 0.65 -2.98
CA ARG A 3 24.16 0.88 -3.91
C ARG A 3 22.86 0.91 -3.13
N PHE A 4 21.94 1.78 -3.53
CA PHE A 4 20.61 1.91 -2.92
C PHE A 4 20.59 2.39 -1.46
N SER A 5 21.72 2.83 -0.89
CA SER A 5 21.70 3.55 0.39
C SER A 5 21.04 4.93 0.23
N ASP A 6 20.67 5.55 1.34
CA ASP A 6 20.09 6.90 1.32
C ASP A 6 21.07 7.93 0.70
N LYS A 7 22.37 7.80 0.97
CA LYS A 7 23.41 8.61 0.30
C LYS A 7 23.45 8.37 -1.23
N TRP A 8 23.22 7.13 -1.67
CA TRP A 8 23.08 6.82 -3.09
C TRP A 8 21.86 7.46 -3.73
N VAL A 9 20.73 7.54 -3.03
CA VAL A 9 19.55 8.24 -3.53
C VAL A 9 19.84 9.73 -3.69
N ILE A 10 20.52 10.36 -2.73
CA ILE A 10 20.89 11.78 -2.80
C ILE A 10 21.74 12.05 -4.05
N ASP A 11 22.83 11.31 -4.22
CA ASP A 11 23.78 11.50 -5.33
C ASP A 11 23.13 11.20 -6.68
N LYS A 12 22.36 10.10 -6.77
CA LYS A 12 21.65 9.73 -7.99
C LYS A 12 20.59 10.76 -8.35
N CYS A 13 19.80 11.21 -7.38
CA CYS A 13 18.75 12.19 -7.61
C CYS A 13 19.33 13.52 -8.10
N MET A 14 20.45 13.98 -7.52
CA MET A 14 21.17 15.17 -8.01
C MET A 14 21.70 14.98 -9.42
N PHE A 15 22.35 13.84 -9.70
CA PHE A 15 22.89 13.54 -11.02
C PHE A 15 21.78 13.51 -12.09
N ASP A 16 20.70 12.79 -11.82
CA ASP A 16 19.56 12.65 -12.74
C ASP A 16 18.80 13.97 -12.88
N TYR A 17 18.71 14.79 -11.84
CA TYR A 17 18.09 16.12 -11.91
C TYR A 17 18.88 17.08 -12.80
N VAL A 18 20.21 17.12 -12.67
CA VAL A 18 21.08 17.99 -13.49
C VAL A 18 21.15 17.52 -14.94
N ASN A 19 21.20 16.21 -15.18
CA ASN A 19 21.31 15.66 -16.53
C ASN A 19 19.96 15.43 -17.23
N GLY A 20 18.88 15.33 -16.46
CA GLY A 20 17.58 14.86 -16.92
C GLY A 20 16.84 15.81 -17.85
N GLY A 21 17.26 17.08 -17.95
CA GLY A 21 16.73 18.03 -18.94
C GLY A 21 15.22 18.23 -18.90
N ASP A 22 14.53 17.76 -17.86
CA ASP A 22 13.09 17.96 -17.70
C ASP A 22 12.84 19.46 -17.58
N CYS A 23 12.08 19.98 -18.54
CA CYS A 23 11.80 21.39 -18.73
C CYS A 23 11.40 22.06 -17.41
N ALA A 24 12.31 22.89 -16.88
CA ALA A 24 12.05 23.80 -15.76
C ALA A 24 10.82 24.70 -16.01
N CYS A 25 10.36 24.79 -17.26
CA CYS A 25 9.22 25.55 -17.71
C CYS A 25 7.83 24.99 -17.31
N CYS A 26 7.70 23.77 -16.78
CA CYS A 26 6.38 23.17 -16.49
C CYS A 26 5.95 23.11 -15.00
N GLY A 27 6.79 23.57 -14.06
CA GLY A 27 6.64 23.22 -12.64
C GLY A 27 6.65 24.35 -11.60
N PHE A 28 6.38 25.60 -11.99
CA PHE A 28 6.43 26.76 -11.07
C PHE A 28 5.13 27.16 -10.30
N PRO A 29 4.05 26.36 -10.15
CA PRO A 29 2.85 26.88 -9.48
C PRO A 29 2.98 27.01 -7.94
N HIS A 30 4.02 26.47 -7.32
CA HIS A 30 4.12 26.39 -5.84
C HIS A 30 4.98 27.48 -5.19
N LEU A 31 5.66 28.33 -5.98
CA LEU A 31 6.55 29.39 -5.46
C LEU A 31 5.82 30.56 -4.77
N PHE A 32 4.49 30.53 -4.72
CA PHE A 32 3.64 31.59 -4.14
C PHE A 32 2.81 31.14 -2.93
N ALA A 33 3.15 30.03 -2.28
CA ALA A 33 2.54 29.71 -0.99
C ALA A 33 2.89 30.82 0.04
N PRO A 34 1.91 31.45 0.69
CA PRO A 34 2.19 32.43 1.74
C PRO A 34 2.97 31.76 2.88
N GLY A 35 4.17 32.25 3.17
CA GLY A 35 5.09 31.64 4.14
C GLY A 35 6.03 30.58 3.58
N GLY A 36 6.13 30.43 2.25
CA GLY A 36 7.06 29.50 1.60
C GLY A 36 6.76 28.03 1.93
N ILE A 37 7.81 27.21 1.95
CA ILE A 37 7.70 25.77 2.27
C ILE A 37 7.14 25.51 3.68
N GLU A 38 7.50 26.34 4.67
CA GLU A 38 7.01 26.18 6.04
C GLU A 38 5.51 26.46 6.14
N GLY A 39 5.03 27.50 5.46
CA GLY A 39 3.60 27.79 5.34
C GLY A 39 2.84 26.64 4.69
N LEU A 40 3.42 26.02 3.65
CA LEU A 40 2.84 24.87 2.97
C LEU A 40 2.78 23.61 3.87
N ILE A 41 3.86 23.31 4.60
CA ILE A 41 3.93 22.18 5.53
C ILE A 41 2.91 22.38 6.65
N ASN A 42 2.85 23.58 7.26
CA ASN A 42 1.89 23.88 8.33
C ASN A 42 0.43 23.80 7.84
N ALA A 43 0.14 24.26 6.62
CA ALA A 43 -1.20 24.14 6.04
C ALA A 43 -1.61 22.68 5.77
N MET A 44 -0.65 21.77 5.66
CA MET A 44 -0.88 20.35 5.41
C MET A 44 -0.49 19.44 6.57
N SER A 45 -0.15 20.00 7.73
CA SER A 45 0.33 19.19 8.84
C SER A 45 -0.76 18.31 9.45
N ASP A 46 -2.00 18.82 9.41
CA ASP A 46 -3.20 18.09 9.79
C ASP A 46 -3.49 16.92 8.85
N LEU A 47 -2.96 16.97 7.62
CA LEU A 47 -3.29 16.01 6.59
C LEU A 47 -2.59 14.68 6.77
N GLU A 48 -1.35 14.59 7.27
CA GLU A 48 -0.65 13.31 7.58
C GLU A 48 0.84 13.45 7.90
N THR A 49 1.39 14.66 7.96
CA THR A 49 2.82 14.82 8.22
C THR A 49 3.10 14.49 9.68
N ASP A 50 4.13 13.69 9.90
CA ASP A 50 4.69 13.43 11.22
C ASP A 50 5.20 14.73 11.82
N ASP A 51 4.39 15.45 12.58
CA ASP A 51 4.79 16.71 13.25
C ASP A 51 5.39 17.72 12.25
N ALA A 52 4.64 18.76 11.88
CA ALA A 52 5.09 19.84 10.99
C ALA A 52 6.55 20.26 11.28
N THR A 53 6.91 20.33 12.56
CA THR A 53 8.25 20.61 13.06
C THR A 53 9.34 19.67 12.51
N ARG A 54 9.08 18.36 12.45
CA ARG A 54 10.04 17.37 11.94
C ARG A 54 10.20 17.49 10.43
N GLU A 55 9.12 17.73 9.69
CA GLU A 55 9.21 17.93 8.25
C GLU A 55 9.94 19.22 7.88
N ILE A 56 9.70 20.32 8.62
CA ILE A 56 10.44 21.57 8.48
C ILE A 56 11.92 21.36 8.83
N LYS A 57 12.22 20.68 9.94
CA LYS A 57 13.60 20.37 10.31
C LYS A 57 14.29 19.53 9.24
N ALA A 58 13.61 18.52 8.69
CA ALA A 58 14.13 17.68 7.61
C ALA A 58 14.37 18.47 6.32
N ALA A 59 13.48 19.42 5.98
CA ALA A 59 13.68 20.32 4.84
C ALA A 59 14.92 21.21 5.05
N ASN A 60 15.09 21.77 6.25
CA ASN A 60 16.19 22.68 6.56
C ASN A 60 17.57 22.01 6.53
N VAL A 61 17.65 20.69 6.77
CA VAL A 61 18.90 19.91 6.66
C VAL A 61 19.04 19.18 5.32
N SER A 62 18.16 19.44 4.35
CA SER A 62 18.19 18.81 3.03
C SER A 62 19.54 19.05 2.33
N PRO A 63 20.13 18.01 1.70
CA PRO A 63 21.39 18.14 0.94
C PRO A 63 21.21 18.83 -0.42
N TRP A 64 19.97 19.03 -0.87
CA TRP A 64 19.66 19.59 -2.19
C TRP A 64 19.56 21.12 -2.18
N PRO A 65 19.84 21.78 -3.34
CA PRO A 65 19.62 23.21 -3.49
C PRO A 65 18.18 23.63 -3.14
N PRO A 66 17.95 24.86 -2.63
CA PRO A 66 16.63 25.32 -2.19
C PRO A 66 15.50 25.09 -3.20
N ASP A 67 15.71 25.42 -4.48
CA ASP A 67 14.68 25.25 -5.51
C ASP A 67 14.25 23.79 -5.70
N MET A 68 15.21 22.86 -5.70
CA MET A 68 14.96 21.43 -5.83
C MET A 68 14.27 20.87 -4.57
N ARG A 69 14.76 21.27 -3.39
CA ARG A 69 14.14 20.91 -2.11
C ARG A 69 12.69 21.37 -2.06
N ASP A 70 12.41 22.62 -2.40
CA ASP A 70 11.07 23.20 -2.28
C ASP A 70 10.09 22.51 -3.24
N GLN A 71 10.54 22.16 -4.46
CA GLN A 71 9.76 21.31 -5.39
C GLN A 71 9.50 19.93 -4.80
N ILE A 72 10.53 19.26 -4.25
CA ILE A 72 10.40 17.92 -3.68
C ILE A 72 9.36 17.89 -2.55
N TRP A 73 9.44 18.81 -1.61
CA TRP A 73 8.51 18.84 -0.48
C TRP A 73 7.10 19.24 -0.91
N SER A 74 6.95 20.20 -1.82
CA SER A 74 5.65 20.60 -2.34
C SER A 74 4.92 19.43 -3.01
N ASP A 75 5.63 18.69 -3.86
CA ASP A 75 5.04 17.55 -4.57
C ASP A 75 4.81 16.33 -3.67
N ARG A 76 5.66 16.10 -2.65
CA ARG A 76 5.40 15.08 -1.61
C ARG A 76 4.07 15.32 -0.93
N LEU A 77 3.82 16.56 -0.51
CA LEU A 77 2.59 16.91 0.19
C LEU A 77 1.39 16.86 -0.76
N LEU A 78 1.55 17.35 -2.00
CA LEU A 78 0.52 17.25 -3.03
C LEU A 78 0.14 15.80 -3.34
N LEU A 79 1.12 14.89 -3.40
CA LEU A 79 0.88 13.46 -3.59
C LEU A 79 0.02 12.90 -2.47
N ARG A 80 0.42 13.11 -1.21
CA ARG A 80 -0.32 12.63 -0.03
C ARG A 80 -1.74 13.19 0.00
N PHE A 81 -1.90 14.49 -0.26
CA PHE A 81 -3.22 15.13 -0.34
C PHE A 81 -4.12 14.50 -1.40
N LYS A 82 -3.60 14.27 -2.61
CA LYS A 82 -4.36 13.61 -3.69
C LYS A 82 -4.70 12.18 -3.31
N MET A 83 -3.76 11.43 -2.77
CA MET A 83 -3.99 10.06 -2.31
C MET A 83 -5.06 10.00 -1.22
N LYS A 84 -5.05 10.93 -0.25
CA LYS A 84 -6.05 10.99 0.81
C LYS A 84 -7.47 11.22 0.28
N LYS A 85 -7.64 12.08 -0.73
CA LYS A 85 -8.96 12.30 -1.36
C LYS A 85 -9.56 11.02 -1.96
N GLU A 86 -8.71 10.14 -2.48
CA GLU A 86 -9.13 8.87 -3.07
C GLU A 86 -9.57 7.83 -2.02
N MET A 87 -9.22 8.02 -0.72
CA MET A 87 -9.58 7.08 0.35
C MET A 87 -11.08 6.86 0.49
N ARG A 88 -11.88 7.89 0.20
CA ARG A 88 -13.35 7.77 0.20
C ARG A 88 -13.84 6.74 -0.80
N GLY A 89 -13.23 6.66 -1.99
CA GLY A 89 -13.61 5.68 -3.00
C GLY A 89 -13.40 4.24 -2.54
N TYR A 90 -12.32 3.96 -1.80
CA TYR A 90 -12.09 2.65 -1.19
C TYR A 90 -13.13 2.34 -0.11
N ARG A 91 -13.51 3.33 0.70
CA ARG A 91 -14.58 3.17 1.71
C ARG A 91 -15.92 2.83 1.06
N ASP A 92 -16.35 3.64 0.10
CA ASP A 92 -17.62 3.44 -0.62
C ASP A 92 -17.66 2.05 -1.28
N PHE A 93 -16.52 1.60 -1.81
CA PHE A 93 -16.38 0.25 -2.37
C PHE A 93 -16.57 -0.84 -1.31
N LEU A 94 -15.86 -0.78 -0.18
CA LEU A 94 -15.92 -1.83 0.85
C LEU A 94 -17.29 -1.90 1.50
N GLU A 95 -17.94 -0.76 1.77
CA GLU A 95 -19.31 -0.73 2.25
C GLU A 95 -20.28 -1.41 1.27
N ARG A 96 -20.10 -1.18 -0.04
CA ARG A 96 -20.90 -1.83 -1.09
C ARG A 96 -20.69 -3.35 -1.11
N VAL A 97 -19.45 -3.80 -0.95
CA VAL A 97 -19.11 -5.23 -0.87
C VAL A 97 -19.74 -5.87 0.38
N ALA A 98 -19.63 -5.22 1.54
CA ALA A 98 -20.22 -5.70 2.79
C ALA A 98 -21.76 -5.82 2.70
N LYS A 99 -22.44 -4.80 2.13
CA LYS A 99 -23.91 -4.80 1.93
C LYS A 99 -24.41 -5.92 1.02
N ASN A 100 -23.64 -6.29 0.00
CA ASN A 100 -23.99 -7.42 -0.87
C ASN A 100 -23.95 -8.76 -0.10
N THR A 101 -23.11 -8.85 0.94
CA THR A 101 -22.95 -10.05 1.76
C THR A 101 -24.16 -10.26 2.67
N THR A 102 -24.61 -9.21 3.37
CA THR A 102 -25.75 -9.29 4.31
C THR A 102 -27.06 -9.63 3.61
N THR A 103 -27.31 -9.04 2.44
CA THR A 103 -28.52 -9.29 1.64
C THR A 103 -28.65 -10.75 1.21
N THR A 104 -27.53 -11.44 1.00
CA THR A 104 -27.54 -12.87 0.61
C THR A 104 -27.97 -13.78 1.77
N THR A 105 -27.76 -13.36 3.02
CA THR A 105 -28.02 -14.19 4.21
C THR A 105 -29.43 -13.98 4.76
N THR A 106 -29.99 -12.77 4.68
CA THR A 106 -31.32 -12.42 5.24
C THR A 106 -32.51 -12.79 4.35
N SER A 107 -32.31 -13.55 3.28
CA SER A 107 -33.42 -14.07 2.45
C SER A 107 -34.22 -15.20 3.13
N THR A 108 -34.02 -15.43 4.42
CA THR A 108 -34.62 -16.53 5.20
C THR A 108 -35.14 -15.95 6.52
N ASP A 109 -36.46 -15.72 6.57
CA ASP A 109 -37.33 -15.47 7.73
C ASP A 109 -37.18 -14.16 8.56
N GLY A 110 -38.25 -13.36 8.57
CA GLY A 110 -38.74 -12.66 9.77
C GLY A 110 -38.69 -11.12 9.77
N ASP A 111 -39.87 -10.50 9.65
CA ASP A 111 -40.19 -9.12 10.06
C ASP A 111 -39.68 -8.83 11.48
N ASP A 112 -38.75 -7.89 11.67
CA ASP A 112 -38.68 -7.13 12.92
C ASP A 112 -38.16 -5.70 12.65
N ASP A 113 -39.01 -4.74 12.97
CA ASP A 113 -38.85 -3.31 12.72
C ASP A 113 -38.30 -2.68 14.00
N THR A 114 -37.01 -2.32 14.03
CA THR A 114 -36.50 -1.48 15.11
C THR A 114 -35.43 -0.51 14.62
N THR A 115 -35.88 0.69 14.28
CA THR A 115 -35.08 1.91 14.16
C THR A 115 -34.44 2.30 15.49
N GLY A 116 -33.12 2.26 15.58
CA GLY A 116 -32.35 2.79 16.72
C GLY A 116 -31.00 3.34 16.27
N GLY A 117 -30.95 4.63 15.92
CA GLY A 117 -29.72 5.31 15.52
C GLY A 117 -28.90 5.79 16.73
N GLY A 118 -27.63 5.40 16.79
CA GLY A 118 -26.65 6.01 17.71
C GLY A 118 -25.50 5.11 18.12
N GLY A 119 -24.60 4.73 17.20
CA GLY A 119 -23.42 3.91 17.52
C GLY A 119 -22.33 3.94 16.43
N ARG A 120 -21.86 5.13 16.04
CA ARG A 120 -21.15 5.35 14.77
C ARG A 120 -19.70 4.82 14.67
N GLU A 121 -19.12 4.25 15.73
CA GLU A 121 -17.71 3.80 15.73
C GLU A 121 -17.56 2.27 15.83
N GLU A 122 -18.45 1.57 16.54
CA GLU A 122 -18.44 0.09 16.57
C GLU A 122 -18.88 -0.51 15.22
N ASP A 123 -19.73 0.21 14.48
CA ASP A 123 -20.19 -0.18 13.14
C ASP A 123 -19.05 -0.18 12.08
N ASP A 124 -17.96 0.56 12.33
CA ASP A 124 -16.91 0.81 11.33
C ASP A 124 -15.89 -0.34 11.19
N GLU A 125 -15.61 -1.10 12.25
CA GLU A 125 -14.74 -2.29 12.17
C GLU A 125 -15.48 -3.48 11.53
N ASP A 126 -16.79 -3.60 11.78
CA ASP A 126 -17.58 -4.74 11.34
C ASP A 126 -17.67 -4.83 9.81
N TYR A 127 -17.98 -3.71 9.13
CA TYR A 127 -18.10 -3.73 7.66
C TYR A 127 -16.77 -4.05 6.97
N ARG A 128 -15.61 -3.64 7.53
CA ARG A 128 -14.30 -3.94 6.94
C ARG A 128 -14.01 -5.43 7.01
N SER A 129 -14.31 -6.07 8.15
CA SER A 129 -14.15 -7.52 8.33
C SER A 129 -15.06 -8.31 7.37
N LEU A 130 -16.31 -7.90 7.23
CA LEU A 130 -17.26 -8.47 6.28
C LEU A 130 -16.78 -8.31 4.83
N ALA A 131 -16.32 -7.13 4.45
CA ALA A 131 -15.80 -6.86 3.13
C ALA A 131 -14.54 -7.69 2.82
N VAL A 132 -13.60 -7.83 3.77
CA VAL A 132 -12.41 -8.69 3.62
C VAL A 132 -12.80 -10.14 3.38
N SER A 133 -13.77 -10.65 4.14
CA SER A 133 -14.27 -12.03 4.00
C SER A 133 -14.91 -12.26 2.64
N GLU A 134 -15.72 -11.31 2.17
CA GLU A 134 -16.37 -11.39 0.86
C GLU A 134 -15.37 -11.26 -0.30
N LEU A 135 -14.40 -10.34 -0.20
CA LEU A 135 -13.34 -10.22 -1.21
C LEU A 135 -12.44 -11.46 -1.27
N HIS A 136 -12.17 -12.08 -0.12
CA HIS A 136 -11.44 -13.35 -0.06
C HIS A 136 -12.22 -14.46 -0.77
N ARG A 137 -13.53 -14.58 -0.49
CA ARG A 137 -14.44 -15.50 -1.18
C ARG A 137 -14.45 -15.25 -2.69
N PHE A 138 -14.58 -13.99 -3.10
CA PHE A 138 -14.53 -13.59 -4.51
C PHE A 138 -13.21 -14.01 -5.16
N CYS A 139 -12.08 -13.70 -4.55
CA CYS A 139 -10.76 -14.04 -5.09
C CYS A 139 -10.55 -15.55 -5.23
N THR A 140 -11.04 -16.35 -4.27
CA THR A 140 -10.82 -17.81 -4.25
C THR A 140 -11.83 -18.58 -5.11
N ARG A 141 -13.04 -18.06 -5.32
CA ARG A 141 -14.12 -18.76 -6.06
C ARG A 141 -14.38 -18.21 -7.45
N ASP A 142 -14.32 -16.89 -7.62
CA ASP A 142 -14.73 -16.22 -8.86
C ASP A 142 -13.52 -15.89 -9.76
N LEU A 143 -12.30 -15.91 -9.23
CA LEU A 143 -11.09 -15.66 -10.01
C LEU A 143 -10.25 -16.92 -10.22
N THR A 144 -9.74 -17.07 -11.44
CA THR A 144 -8.74 -18.08 -11.73
C THR A 144 -7.38 -17.68 -11.12
N PRO A 145 -6.51 -18.64 -10.78
CA PRO A 145 -5.15 -18.36 -10.30
C PRO A 145 -4.36 -17.43 -11.24
N TRP A 146 -4.55 -17.59 -12.55
CA TRP A 146 -3.88 -16.73 -13.53
C TRP A 146 -4.37 -15.28 -13.48
N GLN A 147 -5.68 -15.05 -13.31
CA GLN A 147 -6.24 -13.70 -13.13
C GLN A 147 -5.69 -13.04 -11.87
N LEU A 148 -5.66 -13.76 -10.74
CA LEU A 148 -5.08 -13.25 -9.49
C LEU A 148 -3.61 -12.87 -9.68
N ARG A 149 -2.80 -13.75 -10.26
CA ARG A 149 -1.39 -13.47 -10.54
C ARG A 149 -1.21 -12.19 -11.37
N ARG A 150 -2.07 -11.96 -12.36
CA ARG A 150 -2.02 -10.76 -13.20
C ARG A 150 -2.42 -9.49 -12.45
N ILE A 151 -3.42 -9.56 -11.55
CA ILE A 151 -3.82 -8.43 -10.70
C ILE A 151 -2.65 -8.00 -9.81
N PHE A 152 -1.93 -8.96 -9.23
CA PHE A 152 -0.83 -8.71 -8.29
C PHE A 152 0.55 -8.64 -8.95
N GLN A 153 0.61 -8.15 -10.19
CA GLN A 153 1.86 -7.85 -10.89
C GLN A 153 1.86 -6.38 -11.29
N LEU A 154 2.94 -5.68 -10.93
CA LEU A 154 3.13 -4.27 -11.22
C LEU A 154 4.54 -4.05 -11.78
N PRO A 155 4.66 -3.80 -13.10
CA PRO A 155 5.92 -3.40 -13.70
C PRO A 155 6.48 -2.15 -12.99
N ARG A 156 7.81 -2.09 -12.83
CA ARG A 156 8.47 -0.99 -12.10
C ARG A 156 8.17 0.39 -12.73
N SER A 157 8.09 0.47 -14.06
CA SER A 157 7.86 1.72 -14.80
C SER A 157 6.50 2.35 -14.51
N GLU A 158 5.49 1.52 -14.25
CA GLU A 158 4.10 1.95 -14.01
C GLU A 158 3.96 2.84 -12.78
N LEU A 159 4.84 2.72 -11.78
CA LEU A 159 4.83 3.62 -10.62
C LEU A 159 5.17 5.06 -11.01
N GLY A 160 6.19 5.25 -11.85
CA GLY A 160 6.55 6.57 -12.37
C GLY A 160 5.50 7.13 -13.31
N GLU A 161 4.89 6.26 -14.13
CA GLU A 161 3.78 6.64 -15.03
C GLU A 161 2.51 7.01 -14.25
N SER A 162 2.18 6.29 -13.19
CA SER A 162 1.07 6.64 -12.29
C SER A 162 1.34 7.98 -11.59
N LEU A 163 2.58 8.24 -11.14
CA LEU A 163 2.96 9.50 -10.54
C LEU A 163 2.72 10.69 -11.50
N LYS A 164 3.18 10.57 -12.75
CA LYS A 164 3.03 11.59 -13.79
C LYS A 164 1.59 11.69 -14.32
N GLY A 165 0.96 10.55 -14.58
CA GLY A 165 -0.34 10.43 -15.23
C GLY A 165 -1.51 10.73 -14.30
N ARG A 166 -1.59 10.06 -13.15
CA ARG A 166 -2.69 10.18 -12.18
C ARG A 166 -2.48 11.37 -11.26
N TYR A 167 -1.27 11.50 -10.70
CA TYR A 167 -0.99 12.54 -9.70
C TYR A 167 -0.43 13.83 -10.30
N LYS A 168 -0.12 13.89 -11.59
CA LYS A 168 0.40 15.08 -12.29
C LYS A 168 1.66 15.65 -11.63
N ILE A 169 2.52 14.77 -11.12
CA ILE A 169 3.78 15.11 -10.49
C ILE A 169 4.90 14.81 -11.48
N CYS A 170 5.55 15.87 -11.97
CA CYS A 170 6.59 15.81 -12.99
C CYS A 170 7.86 16.62 -12.61
N SER A 171 8.01 17.03 -11.35
CA SER A 171 9.13 17.87 -10.90
C SER A 171 10.37 17.06 -10.48
N ALA A 172 11.33 17.71 -9.80
CA ALA A 172 12.40 17.08 -9.05
C ALA A 172 11.95 15.88 -8.18
N TYR A 173 10.73 15.92 -7.64
CA TYR A 173 10.22 14.80 -6.85
C TYR A 173 10.06 13.52 -7.67
N SER A 174 9.76 13.62 -8.96
CA SER A 174 9.63 12.43 -9.82
C SER A 174 10.96 11.69 -9.98
N VAL A 175 12.08 12.43 -10.01
CA VAL A 175 13.44 11.87 -10.05
C VAL A 175 13.78 11.19 -8.72
N LEU A 176 13.48 11.87 -7.60
CA LEU A 176 13.65 11.30 -6.26
C LEU A 176 12.82 10.02 -6.13
N PHE A 177 11.55 10.07 -6.50
CA PHE A 177 10.61 8.96 -6.42
C PHE A 177 11.14 7.74 -7.19
N CYS A 178 11.60 7.91 -8.42
CA CYS A 178 12.21 6.82 -9.20
C CYS A 178 13.45 6.23 -8.50
N SER A 179 14.28 7.07 -7.87
CA SER A 179 15.46 6.62 -7.12
C SER A 179 15.08 5.84 -5.85
N VAL A 180 14.00 6.24 -5.17
CA VAL A 180 13.50 5.51 -4.00
C VAL A 180 12.77 4.23 -4.41
N VAL A 181 12.10 4.19 -5.57
CA VAL A 181 11.54 2.95 -6.16
C VAL A 181 12.66 1.93 -6.35
N ASP A 182 13.86 2.36 -6.75
CA ASP A 182 15.02 1.47 -6.85
C ASP A 182 15.45 0.93 -5.47
N GLN A 183 15.37 1.72 -4.40
CA GLN A 183 15.60 1.20 -3.05
C GLN A 183 14.56 0.13 -2.68
N VAL A 184 13.27 0.40 -2.92
CA VAL A 184 12.18 -0.54 -2.60
C VAL A 184 12.28 -1.79 -3.46
N ALA A 185 12.70 -1.71 -4.72
CA ALA A 185 12.92 -2.87 -5.58
C ALA A 185 14.09 -3.76 -5.10
N ASN A 186 15.01 -3.21 -4.30
CA ASN A 186 16.23 -3.88 -3.86
C ASN A 186 16.31 -4.01 -2.33
N PHE A 187 15.18 -4.19 -1.64
CA PHE A 187 15.13 -4.29 -0.17
C PHE A 187 16.01 -5.41 0.40
N ASN A 188 16.19 -6.52 -0.34
CA ASN A 188 17.10 -7.61 0.03
C ASN A 188 18.57 -7.17 0.10
N VAL A 189 18.94 -6.13 -0.65
CA VAL A 189 20.30 -5.57 -0.68
C VAL A 189 20.45 -4.44 0.34
N THR A 190 19.41 -3.62 0.53
CA THR A 190 19.46 -2.47 1.42
C THR A 190 19.24 -2.81 2.89
N GLY A 191 18.55 -3.91 3.19
CA GLY A 191 18.10 -4.24 4.54
C GLY A 191 16.86 -3.43 4.99
N TYR A 192 16.28 -2.58 4.13
CA TYR A 192 15.03 -1.85 4.40
C TYR A 192 13.80 -2.74 4.21
N GLY A 193 13.76 -3.87 4.90
CA GLY A 193 12.72 -4.89 4.75
C GLY A 193 11.33 -4.38 5.16
N VAL A 194 11.24 -3.68 6.29
CA VAL A 194 9.99 -3.16 6.85
C VAL A 194 10.20 -1.73 7.34
N ASP A 195 9.56 -0.78 6.67
CA ASP A 195 9.48 0.64 7.04
C ASP A 195 8.16 0.99 7.76
N ALA A 196 7.20 0.05 7.79
CA ALA A 196 5.92 0.19 8.47
C ALA A 196 6.10 0.68 9.92
N ARG A 197 5.07 1.36 10.42
CA ARG A 197 5.02 1.79 11.81
C ARG A 197 3.95 0.99 12.52
N LEU A 198 4.28 0.52 13.72
CA LEU A 198 3.30 0.01 14.66
C LEU A 198 2.42 1.19 15.07
N GLY A 199 1.21 1.22 14.52
CA GLY A 199 0.19 2.18 14.90
C GLY A 199 -0.36 1.84 16.27
N ARG A 200 0.43 2.07 17.33
CA ARG A 200 -0.05 1.90 18.69
C ARG A 200 -0.93 3.11 19.04
N TYR A 201 -2.23 2.93 18.91
CA TYR A 201 -3.21 3.78 19.58
C TYR A 201 -3.55 3.12 20.90
N GLU A 202 -3.54 3.89 22.00
CA GLU A 202 -3.69 3.34 23.37
C GLU A 202 -5.02 2.57 23.58
N ASN A 203 -5.99 2.69 22.67
CA ASN A 203 -7.31 2.06 22.75
C ASN A 203 -7.82 1.46 21.42
N GLU A 204 -7.01 1.38 20.36
CA GLU A 204 -7.46 0.87 19.04
C GLU A 204 -6.71 -0.43 18.73
N SER A 205 -7.36 -1.35 18.01
CA SER A 205 -6.73 -2.60 17.59
C SER A 205 -5.43 -2.27 16.81
N ASP A 206 -4.31 -2.93 17.16
CA ASP A 206 -3.02 -2.69 16.52
C ASP A 206 -3.14 -3.01 15.01
N ASP A 207 -3.35 -1.98 14.16
CA ASP A 207 -3.39 -2.13 12.71
C ASP A 207 -1.99 -2.44 12.17
N THR A 208 -1.69 -3.73 12.13
CA THR A 208 -0.44 -4.29 11.60
C THR A 208 -0.48 -4.53 10.09
N SER A 209 -1.56 -4.13 9.41
CA SER A 209 -1.76 -4.46 7.98
C SER A 209 -0.67 -3.87 7.07
N GLU A 210 -0.11 -2.71 7.42
CA GLU A 210 1.01 -2.12 6.70
C GLU A 210 2.26 -3.00 6.80
N GLU A 211 2.60 -3.44 8.02
CA GLU A 211 3.75 -4.31 8.29
C GLU A 211 3.60 -5.68 7.62
N GLU A 212 2.43 -6.30 7.78
CA GLU A 212 2.12 -7.60 7.17
C GLU A 212 2.25 -7.55 5.64
N PHE A 213 1.78 -6.46 5.02
CA PHE A 213 1.89 -6.23 3.58
C PHE A 213 3.34 -6.05 3.14
N GLU A 214 4.12 -5.23 3.83
CA GLU A 214 5.53 -5.03 3.49
C GLU A 214 6.32 -6.34 3.59
N GLY A 215 6.00 -7.20 4.56
CA GLY A 215 6.64 -8.50 4.73
C GLY A 215 6.35 -9.53 3.62
N ILE A 216 5.27 -9.35 2.85
CA ILE A 216 4.95 -10.23 1.70
C ILE A 216 5.25 -9.61 0.34
N LEU A 217 5.58 -8.32 0.29
CA LEU A 217 5.92 -7.62 -0.95
C LEU A 217 7.24 -8.17 -1.52
N LYS A 218 7.23 -8.54 -2.80
CA LYS A 218 8.42 -9.02 -3.50
C LYS A 218 8.70 -8.20 -4.74
N PHE A 219 9.96 -8.20 -5.15
CA PHE A 219 10.38 -7.63 -6.43
C PHE A 219 11.09 -8.68 -7.27
N ASP A 220 10.70 -8.75 -8.54
CA ASP A 220 11.32 -9.57 -9.57
C ASP A 220 11.79 -8.68 -10.71
N ARG A 221 13.02 -8.90 -11.19
CA ARG A 221 13.60 -8.05 -12.24
C ARG A 221 12.82 -8.10 -13.55
N ASN A 222 12.15 -9.22 -13.84
CA ASN A 222 11.41 -9.43 -15.09
C ASN A 222 9.96 -8.97 -14.99
N TYR A 223 9.33 -9.16 -13.81
CA TYR A 223 7.90 -8.90 -13.63
C TYR A 223 7.58 -7.63 -12.81
N GLY A 224 8.58 -7.00 -12.20
CA GLY A 224 8.41 -5.87 -11.30
C GLY A 224 7.98 -6.30 -9.90
N PHE A 225 7.17 -5.46 -9.24
CA PHE A 225 6.61 -5.75 -7.93
C PHE A 225 5.53 -6.83 -8.05
N ARG A 226 5.51 -7.78 -7.11
CA ARG A 226 4.49 -8.83 -7.08
C ARG A 226 4.14 -9.29 -5.67
N LEU A 227 2.96 -9.89 -5.54
CA LEU A 227 2.60 -10.75 -4.42
C LEU A 227 2.52 -12.19 -4.91
N ASP A 228 3.16 -13.10 -4.19
CA ASP A 228 3.09 -14.54 -4.48
C ASP A 228 1.78 -15.13 -3.88
N VAL A 229 0.62 -14.57 -4.25
CA VAL A 229 -0.70 -15.09 -3.81
C VAL A 229 -1.08 -16.38 -4.52
N VAL A 230 -0.30 -16.81 -5.51
CA VAL A 230 -0.50 -18.08 -6.20
C VAL A 230 0.78 -18.88 -6.16
N VAL A 231 0.72 -20.05 -5.57
CA VAL A 231 1.85 -20.95 -5.39
C VAL A 231 1.65 -22.16 -6.30
N GLN A 232 2.69 -22.53 -7.02
CA GLN A 232 2.70 -23.78 -7.76
C GLN A 232 2.75 -24.92 -6.73
N SER A 233 1.79 -25.85 -6.79
CA SER A 233 1.87 -27.08 -5.99
C SER A 233 3.10 -27.85 -6.42
N SER A 234 4.23 -27.63 -5.76
CA SER A 234 5.41 -28.47 -5.91
C SER A 234 5.10 -29.80 -5.24
N THR A 235 4.43 -30.70 -5.96
CA THR A 235 4.33 -32.11 -5.60
C THR A 235 5.72 -32.71 -5.77
N SER A 236 6.60 -32.43 -4.82
CA SER A 236 7.96 -32.98 -4.73
C SER A 236 8.24 -33.52 -3.34
N SER A 237 7.19 -34.05 -2.69
CA SER A 237 7.36 -35.09 -1.69
C SER A 237 7.22 -36.43 -2.41
N SER A 238 8.35 -36.90 -2.93
CA SER A 238 8.51 -38.27 -3.42
C SER A 238 8.06 -39.23 -2.33
N ILE A 239 6.95 -39.94 -2.55
CA ILE A 239 6.64 -41.34 -2.19
C ILE A 239 5.15 -41.50 -2.53
N VAL A 240 4.80 -41.64 -3.81
CA VAL A 240 3.58 -42.36 -4.20
C VAL A 240 3.93 -43.20 -5.42
N ARG A 241 3.60 -44.48 -5.27
CA ARG A 241 3.86 -45.59 -6.18
C ARG A 241 3.34 -45.26 -7.58
N ARG A 242 4.23 -45.45 -8.58
CA ARG A 242 3.82 -45.81 -9.95
C ARG A 242 2.83 -46.96 -9.81
N ASP A 243 1.61 -46.80 -10.34
CA ASP A 243 0.79 -47.88 -10.92
C ASP A 243 -0.66 -47.36 -11.17
N VAL A 244 -0.81 -46.18 -11.80
CA VAL A 244 -2.03 -45.85 -12.55
C VAL A 244 -1.59 -45.05 -13.77
N VAL A 245 -1.74 -45.66 -14.93
CA VAL A 245 -1.48 -45.06 -16.25
C VAL A 245 -2.80 -44.48 -16.72
N ASP A 246 -3.00 -43.17 -16.52
CA ASP A 246 -4.08 -42.44 -17.18
C ASP A 246 -3.53 -41.81 -18.46
N ASP A 247 -4.03 -42.34 -19.58
CA ASP A 247 -3.65 -42.09 -20.97
C ASP A 247 -4.57 -41.01 -21.58
N ASP A 248 -4.52 -39.77 -21.06
CA ASP A 248 -5.16 -38.62 -21.71
C ASP A 248 -4.15 -37.45 -21.82
N GLY A 249 -3.58 -37.33 -23.03
CA GLY A 249 -2.41 -36.52 -23.39
C GLY A 249 -2.58 -35.00 -23.40
N SER A 250 -2.97 -34.40 -22.27
CA SER A 250 -2.75 -32.97 -21.98
C SER A 250 -2.44 -32.77 -20.48
N GLY A 251 -1.73 -33.72 -19.88
CA GLY A 251 -1.40 -33.79 -18.46
C GLY A 251 -0.21 -32.93 -18.05
N ASN A 252 -0.33 -31.61 -18.14
CA ASN A 252 0.52 -30.72 -17.34
C ASN A 252 -0.29 -29.57 -16.73
N ASP A 253 -1.44 -29.92 -16.15
CA ASP A 253 -2.16 -29.07 -15.21
C ASP A 253 -1.28 -28.89 -13.96
N CYS A 254 -0.37 -27.92 -14.05
CA CYS A 254 0.26 -27.37 -12.87
C CYS A 254 -0.86 -26.86 -11.96
N ALA A 255 -1.14 -27.60 -10.89
CA ALA A 255 -2.13 -27.22 -9.89
C ALA A 255 -1.64 -25.97 -9.16
N TRP A 256 -1.94 -24.80 -9.72
CA TRP A 256 -1.76 -23.51 -9.08
C TRP A 256 -2.82 -23.38 -7.99
N ARG A 257 -2.37 -23.11 -6.76
CA ARG A 257 -3.27 -22.87 -5.61
C ARG A 257 -3.10 -21.46 -5.11
N VAL A 258 -4.16 -20.89 -4.56
CA VAL A 258 -4.12 -19.58 -3.89
C VAL A 258 -3.46 -19.74 -2.52
N ASP A 259 -2.53 -18.85 -2.19
CA ASP A 259 -1.98 -18.69 -0.84
C ASP A 259 -2.91 -17.76 -0.06
N ASP A 260 -3.82 -18.36 0.71
CA ASP A 260 -4.81 -17.64 1.50
C ASP A 260 -4.17 -16.66 2.50
N ALA A 261 -3.01 -16.99 3.06
CA ALA A 261 -2.34 -16.15 4.04
C ALA A 261 -1.80 -14.86 3.40
N ALA A 262 -1.14 -14.98 2.24
CA ALA A 262 -0.67 -13.81 1.49
C ALA A 262 -1.84 -12.95 0.99
N LEU A 263 -2.91 -13.59 0.51
CA LEU A 263 -4.11 -12.89 0.04
C LEU A 263 -4.80 -12.12 1.18
N LEU A 264 -5.01 -12.75 2.34
CA LEU A 264 -5.67 -12.10 3.48
C LEU A 264 -4.88 -10.90 4.00
N LYS A 265 -3.54 -11.00 4.08
CA LYS A 265 -2.68 -9.86 4.45
C LYS A 265 -2.87 -8.67 3.50
N PHE A 266 -2.93 -8.92 2.19
CA PHE A 266 -3.22 -7.88 1.22
C PHE A 266 -4.65 -7.31 1.39
N LEU A 267 -5.67 -8.16 1.57
CA LEU A 267 -7.05 -7.70 1.72
C LEU A 267 -7.25 -6.85 2.97
N ARG A 268 -6.58 -7.19 4.08
CA ARG A 268 -6.53 -6.32 5.27
C ARG A 268 -5.86 -4.98 4.96
N ARG A 269 -4.74 -5.00 4.23
CA ARG A 269 -4.09 -3.76 3.79
C ARG A 269 -4.99 -2.92 2.87
N MET A 270 -5.76 -3.56 2.00
CA MET A 270 -6.74 -2.89 1.16
C MET A 270 -7.86 -2.28 2.02
N ALA A 271 -8.34 -2.98 3.04
CA ALA A 271 -9.32 -2.47 3.98
C ALA A 271 -8.80 -1.24 4.75
N SER A 272 -7.52 -1.22 5.12
CA SER A 272 -6.90 -0.08 5.78
C SER A 272 -6.85 1.18 4.88
N LEU A 273 -6.92 1.05 3.55
CA LEU A 273 -6.99 2.19 2.62
C LEU A 273 -8.29 3.01 2.75
N ALA A 274 -9.34 2.42 3.33
CA ALA A 274 -10.60 3.10 3.65
C ALA A 274 -10.59 3.75 5.06
N GLY A 275 -9.49 3.58 5.80
CA GLY A 275 -9.29 4.09 7.14
C GLY A 275 -9.27 5.63 7.23
N PRO A 276 -9.15 6.17 8.45
CA PRO A 276 -9.10 7.62 8.66
C PRO A 276 -7.75 8.24 8.28
N THR A 277 -6.69 7.44 8.16
CA THR A 277 -5.32 7.88 7.89
C THR A 277 -4.70 7.15 6.71
N LEU A 278 -3.89 7.84 5.91
CA LEU A 278 -3.20 7.25 4.76
C LEU A 278 -2.07 6.28 5.15
N LEU A 279 -1.39 6.57 6.25
CA LEU A 279 -0.24 5.84 6.77
C LEU A 279 -0.31 5.80 8.30
N ALA A 280 0.11 4.68 8.89
CA ALA A 280 0.18 4.55 10.35
C ALA A 280 1.13 5.61 10.94
N ARG A 281 0.68 6.28 12.01
CA ARG A 281 1.46 7.29 12.73
C ARG A 281 2.46 6.63 13.68
N ALA A 282 3.54 7.33 14.00
CA ALA A 282 4.41 6.86 15.08
C ALA A 282 3.65 6.93 16.41
N ALA A 283 3.84 5.94 17.27
CA ALA A 283 3.34 5.99 18.64
C ALA A 283 3.78 7.31 19.29
N ARG A 284 2.85 8.01 19.94
CA ARG A 284 3.20 9.19 20.75
C ARG A 284 4.12 8.69 21.85
N LYS A 285 5.33 9.25 21.91
CA LYS A 285 6.21 9.04 23.06
C LYS A 285 5.46 9.67 24.25
N THR A 286 4.88 8.85 25.12
CA THR A 286 4.23 9.35 26.33
C THR A 286 5.30 10.11 27.11
N ALA A 287 5.12 11.41 27.29
CA ALA A 287 6.06 12.29 27.98
C ALA A 287 5.98 12.10 29.51
N ASN A 288 5.78 10.86 29.95
CA ASN A 288 5.48 10.49 31.34
C ASN A 288 6.49 9.46 31.88
N GLU A 289 7.76 9.63 31.54
CA GLU A 289 8.84 9.20 32.41
C GLU A 289 9.40 10.47 33.04
N GLY A 290 9.12 10.60 34.33
CA GLY A 290 9.41 11.79 35.10
C GLY A 290 10.89 12.14 35.08
N ASP A 291 11.13 13.42 35.35
CA ASP A 291 12.43 13.96 35.76
C ASP A 291 12.94 13.22 37.02
N ASP A 292 13.46 12.00 36.88
CA ASP A 292 14.22 11.35 37.94
C ASP A 292 15.70 11.49 37.62
N ALA A 293 16.27 12.52 38.24
CA ALA A 293 17.68 12.80 38.24
C ALA A 293 18.43 11.68 38.97
N GLY A 294 19.26 10.94 38.23
CA GLY A 294 20.41 10.23 38.80
C GLY A 294 20.24 8.72 38.95
N GLY A 295 20.87 7.98 38.03
CA GLY A 295 20.99 6.52 38.16
C GLY A 295 21.91 5.94 37.11
N ASN A 296 23.22 5.96 37.39
CA ASN A 296 24.22 5.22 36.62
C ASN A 296 24.00 3.72 36.89
N GLY A 297 23.37 3.01 35.96
CA GLY A 297 23.09 1.58 36.05
C GLY A 297 23.16 0.96 34.66
N SER A 298 24.30 0.35 34.38
CA SER A 298 24.50 -0.55 33.25
C SER A 298 23.68 -1.81 33.52
N ASP A 299 22.80 -2.20 32.60
CA ASP A 299 22.47 -3.61 32.44
C ASP A 299 22.04 -3.92 31.01
N GLU A 300 22.80 -4.88 30.46
CA GLU A 300 22.63 -5.52 29.18
C GLU A 300 21.43 -6.49 29.25
N ASN A 301 20.46 -6.34 28.34
CA ASN A 301 19.88 -7.43 27.55
C ASN A 301 18.64 -6.97 26.78
N SER A 302 18.81 -6.68 25.49
CA SER A 302 17.75 -6.96 24.51
C SER A 302 18.36 -7.32 23.17
N ARG A 303 18.07 -8.56 22.77
CA ARG A 303 18.53 -9.22 21.57
C ARG A 303 17.89 -8.56 20.34
N GLY A 304 18.71 -8.26 19.34
CA GLY A 304 18.27 -8.12 17.95
C GLY A 304 18.11 -6.70 17.41
N GLY A 305 19.00 -5.77 17.75
CA GLY A 305 19.14 -4.49 17.04
C GLY A 305 20.57 -4.33 16.56
N GLY A 306 20.76 -4.28 15.23
CA GLY A 306 22.05 -3.99 14.64
C GLY A 306 22.65 -2.72 15.22
N GLN A 307 23.92 -2.79 15.58
CA GLN A 307 24.74 -1.68 16.05
C GLN A 307 24.72 -0.56 14.99
N ILE A 308 23.96 0.50 15.25
CA ILE A 308 24.00 1.73 14.47
C ILE A 308 25.04 2.63 15.12
N ASP A 309 26.16 2.84 14.42
CA ASP A 309 27.19 3.78 14.81
C ASP A 309 26.59 5.19 14.97
N LYS A 310 26.85 5.83 16.10
CA LYS A 310 26.30 7.13 16.53
C LYS A 310 26.76 8.34 15.69
N ASP A 311 27.54 8.13 14.63
CA ASP A 311 28.08 9.21 13.79
C ASP A 311 27.25 9.45 12.50
N ASP A 312 26.21 8.66 12.23
CA ASP A 312 25.37 8.76 11.01
C ASP A 312 24.03 9.50 11.23
N ASP A 313 23.81 10.13 12.40
CA ASP A 313 22.55 10.79 12.79
C ASP A 313 22.13 11.99 11.89
N ASN A 314 22.98 12.39 10.95
CA ASN A 314 22.69 13.47 10.00
C ASN A 314 22.30 13.01 8.60
N VAL A 315 22.20 11.71 8.33
CA VAL A 315 21.81 11.22 7.02
C VAL A 315 20.28 11.34 6.85
N THR A 316 19.85 12.11 5.85
CA THR A 316 18.44 12.24 5.48
C THR A 316 17.84 10.87 5.17
N SER A 317 16.86 10.42 5.96
CA SER A 317 16.19 9.15 5.75
C SER A 317 15.09 9.24 4.70
N PHE A 318 15.03 8.28 3.78
CA PHE A 318 13.94 8.13 2.80
C PHE A 318 12.82 7.17 3.23
N ARG A 319 12.76 6.84 4.51
CA ARG A 319 11.73 5.94 5.06
C ARG A 319 10.31 6.35 4.69
N SER A 320 9.99 7.65 4.78
CA SER A 320 8.64 8.15 4.45
C SER A 320 8.30 7.94 2.96
N ASP A 321 9.24 8.23 2.06
CA ASP A 321 9.04 8.04 0.61
C ASP A 321 8.88 6.56 0.26
N ARG A 322 9.67 5.67 0.88
CA ARG A 322 9.53 4.21 0.70
C ARG A 322 8.14 3.71 1.11
N ARG A 323 7.62 4.19 2.25
CA ARG A 323 6.24 3.88 2.68
C ARG A 323 5.20 4.38 1.68
N VAL A 324 5.35 5.60 1.18
CA VAL A 324 4.45 6.16 0.14
C VAL A 324 4.49 5.32 -1.14
N ILE A 325 5.67 4.87 -1.58
CA ILE A 325 5.81 3.98 -2.73
C ILE A 325 5.09 2.66 -2.49
N ARG A 326 5.29 2.01 -1.34
CA ARG A 326 4.60 0.75 -1.01
C ARG A 326 3.09 0.92 -0.90
N LEU A 327 2.63 2.08 -0.42
CA LEU A 327 1.22 2.45 -0.44
C LEU A 327 0.69 2.61 -1.88
N MET A 328 1.45 3.25 -2.78
CA MET A 328 1.08 3.33 -4.20
C MET A 328 0.98 1.95 -4.85
N ILE A 329 1.88 1.02 -4.51
CA ILE A 329 1.82 -0.38 -4.95
C ILE A 329 0.52 -1.04 -4.45
N ALA A 330 0.20 -0.93 -3.16
CA ALA A 330 -1.01 -1.50 -2.58
C ALA A 330 -2.28 -0.95 -3.26
N ARG A 331 -2.34 0.37 -3.51
CA ARG A 331 -3.44 1.03 -4.21
C ARG A 331 -3.60 0.57 -5.65
N TYR A 332 -2.49 0.43 -6.38
CA TYR A 332 -2.54 -0.08 -7.75
C TYR A 332 -3.21 -1.45 -7.81
N TRP A 333 -2.83 -2.36 -6.91
CA TRP A 333 -3.45 -3.68 -6.83
C TRP A 333 -4.90 -3.64 -6.34
N ALA A 334 -5.22 -2.76 -5.40
CA ALA A 334 -6.59 -2.56 -4.94
C ALA A 334 -7.50 -2.08 -6.08
N ASP A 335 -7.07 -1.10 -6.88
CA ASP A 335 -7.83 -0.58 -8.01
C ASP A 335 -8.09 -1.66 -9.07
N ARG A 336 -7.06 -2.45 -9.40
CA ARG A 336 -7.19 -3.60 -10.32
C ARG A 336 -8.18 -4.66 -9.78
N LEU A 337 -8.16 -4.93 -8.48
CA LEU A 337 -9.09 -5.87 -7.86
C LEU A 337 -10.53 -5.33 -7.88
N ILE A 338 -10.72 -4.03 -7.60
CA ILE A 338 -12.02 -3.35 -7.68
C ILE A 338 -12.58 -3.41 -9.10
N GLU A 339 -11.76 -3.04 -10.10
CA GLU A 339 -12.13 -3.11 -11.52
C GLU A 339 -12.60 -4.53 -11.88
N LYS A 340 -11.85 -5.56 -11.44
CA LYS A 340 -12.20 -6.94 -11.73
C LYS A 340 -13.44 -7.44 -11.01
N TYR A 341 -13.63 -7.01 -9.75
CA TYR A 341 -14.86 -7.27 -9.00
C TYR A 341 -16.07 -6.67 -9.72
N ASP A 342 -15.99 -5.40 -10.10
CA ASP A 342 -17.09 -4.72 -10.77
C ASP A 342 -17.43 -5.30 -12.15
N GLU A 343 -16.44 -5.75 -12.90
CA GLU A 343 -16.62 -6.48 -14.17
C GLU A 343 -17.47 -7.75 -13.94
N ILE A 344 -17.06 -8.62 -13.03
CA ILE A 344 -17.73 -9.91 -12.79
C ILE A 344 -19.12 -9.71 -12.17
N GLN A 345 -19.29 -8.73 -11.28
CA GLN A 345 -20.60 -8.44 -10.69
C GLN A 345 -21.59 -7.87 -11.71
N LYS A 346 -21.12 -7.11 -12.72
CA LYS A 346 -21.97 -6.66 -13.83
C LYS A 346 -22.43 -7.84 -14.68
N ASP A 347 -21.54 -8.78 -14.98
CA ASP A 347 -21.87 -9.98 -15.75
C ASP A 347 -22.91 -10.86 -15.04
N LYS A 348 -22.80 -11.00 -13.70
CA LYS A 348 -23.78 -11.74 -12.89
C LYS A 348 -25.18 -11.10 -12.87
N ARG A 349 -25.27 -9.79 -13.09
CA ARG A 349 -26.55 -9.04 -13.09
C ARG A 349 -27.24 -9.05 -14.45
N LEU A 350 -26.51 -9.31 -15.54
CA LEU A 350 -27.12 -9.40 -16.86
C LEU A 350 -27.91 -10.71 -16.96
N PRO A 351 -29.21 -10.68 -17.30
CA PRO A 351 -30.00 -11.90 -17.44
C PRO A 351 -29.36 -12.78 -18.51
N SER A 352 -29.15 -14.07 -18.18
CA SER A 352 -28.55 -15.00 -19.13
C SER A 352 -29.37 -14.99 -20.42
N PRO A 353 -28.76 -14.80 -21.61
CA PRO A 353 -29.50 -14.75 -22.88
C PRO A 353 -30.31 -16.03 -23.17
N SER A 354 -30.03 -17.11 -22.44
CA SER A 354 -30.74 -18.39 -22.49
C SER A 354 -32.19 -18.36 -21.97
N SER A 355 -32.63 -17.30 -21.28
CA SER A 355 -34.02 -17.18 -20.79
C SER A 355 -34.96 -16.42 -21.73
N LEU A 356 -34.46 -15.86 -22.84
CA LEU A 356 -35.30 -15.33 -23.91
C LEU A 356 -35.78 -16.49 -24.79
N SER A 357 -36.73 -17.27 -24.28
CA SER A 357 -37.47 -18.22 -25.12
C SER A 357 -38.20 -17.44 -26.20
N ILE A 358 -37.72 -17.52 -27.44
CA ILE A 358 -38.43 -17.06 -28.61
C ILE A 358 -39.68 -17.94 -28.73
N THR A 359 -40.81 -17.46 -28.23
CA THR A 359 -42.11 -18.03 -28.59
C THR A 359 -42.34 -17.76 -30.07
N PRO A 360 -42.49 -18.79 -30.91
CA PRO A 360 -42.75 -18.58 -32.33
C PRO A 360 -44.11 -17.87 -32.51
N PRO A 361 -44.21 -16.90 -33.44
CA PRO A 361 -45.47 -16.26 -33.76
C PRO A 361 -46.46 -17.29 -34.36
N ILE A 362 -47.71 -17.21 -33.90
CA ILE A 362 -48.83 -18.10 -34.28
C ILE A 362 -49.31 -17.79 -35.70
#